data_AF-A0A964QTK9-F1
#
_entry.id   AF-A0A964QTK9-F1
#
_cell.length_a   1.000
_cell.length_b   1.000
_cell.length_c   1.000
_cell.angle_alpha   90.00
_cell.angle_beta   90.00
_cell.angle_gamma   90.00
#
_symmetry.space_group_name_H-M   'P 1'
#
loop_
_entity.id
_entity.type
_entity.pdbx_description
1 polymer ?
#
loop_
_entity_poly.entity_id
_entity_poly.type
_entity_poly.pdbx_seq_one_letter_code
_entity_poly.pdbx_strand_id
1 'polypeptide(L)'
;FGLVQNTGYFFANRFFYPGDAFYNPGKPIEILALPVAGPWMKISEAIDYAKEVKPKVCFPVHDGGLKGPGIAHRAPKTILPPAGIEFIEMVEGSTQEF
;
A
#
# COMPACT_ATOMS: atom_id res chain seq x y z
N PHE A 1 22.42 10.10 -17.40
CA PHE A 1 22.51 10.07 -15.92
C PHE A 1 21.29 10.79 -15.37
N GLY A 2 20.47 10.20 -14.49
CA GLY A 2 19.49 11.03 -13.77
C GLY A 2 18.18 10.42 -13.29
N LEU A 3 17.83 9.17 -13.62
CA LEU A 3 16.66 8.53 -13.00
C LEU A 3 17.12 7.64 -11.86
N VAL A 4 16.73 8.00 -10.63
CA VAL A 4 16.90 7.15 -9.46
C VAL A 4 16.05 5.90 -9.67
N GLN A 5 16.62 4.73 -9.40
CA GLN A 5 15.87 3.47 -9.50
C GLN A 5 14.84 3.40 -8.36
N ASN A 6 13.59 3.10 -8.70
CA ASN A 6 12.60 2.76 -7.68
C ASN A 6 13.06 1.48 -6.96
N THR A 7 13.02 1.50 -5.63
CA THR A 7 13.54 0.42 -4.79
C THR A 7 12.49 0.05 -3.74
N GLY A 8 12.07 -1.21 -3.77
CA GLY A 8 11.24 -1.80 -2.72
C GLY A 8 12.09 -2.51 -1.66
N TYR A 9 11.54 -2.64 -0.45
CA TYR A 9 12.16 -3.30 0.68
C TYR A 9 11.24 -4.36 1.27
N PHE A 10 11.82 -5.53 1.58
CA PHE A 10 11.11 -6.59 2.28
C PHE A 10 11.82 -6.90 3.59
N PHE A 11 11.19 -6.54 4.70
CA PHE A 11 11.73 -6.71 6.04
C PHE A 11 11.29 -8.05 6.63
N ALA A 12 12.26 -8.83 7.08
CA ALA A 12 12.06 -10.10 7.78
C ALA A 12 11.11 -11.09 7.06
N ASN A 13 10.99 -11.00 5.73
CA ASN A 13 9.99 -11.73 4.93
C ASN A 13 8.54 -11.59 5.47
N ARG A 14 8.22 -10.49 6.17
CA ARG A 14 6.92 -10.22 6.81
C ARG A 14 6.29 -8.91 6.33
N PHE A 15 7.06 -7.82 6.31
CA PHE A 15 6.59 -6.48 5.93
C PHE A 15 7.18 -6.02 4.60
N PHE A 16 6.32 -5.74 3.62
CA PHE A 16 6.73 -5.32 2.30
C PHE A 16 6.37 -3.85 2.02
N TYR A 17 7.38 -3.09 1.61
CA TYR A 17 7.27 -1.71 1.15
C TYR A 17 7.70 -1.65 -0.33
N PRO A 18 6.78 -1.53 -1.30
CA PRO A 18 7.11 -1.68 -2.72
C PRO A 18 7.75 -0.44 -3.36
N GLY A 19 7.79 0.69 -2.67
CA GLY A 19 8.16 1.98 -3.26
C GLY A 19 7.06 2.49 -4.20
N ASP A 20 7.43 3.29 -5.20
CA ASP A 20 6.54 3.85 -6.22
C ASP A 20 6.18 2.80 -7.31
N ALA A 21 5.70 1.61 -6.89
CA ALA A 21 5.35 0.53 -7.81
C ALA A 21 4.32 -0.45 -7.24
N PHE A 22 3.70 -1.20 -8.13
CA PHE A 22 2.93 -2.41 -7.82
C PHE A 22 3.75 -3.66 -8.14
N TYR A 23 4.74 -3.95 -7.29
CA TYR A 23 5.63 -5.10 -7.48
C TYR A 23 5.16 -6.31 -6.66
N ASN A 24 5.11 -7.48 -7.29
CA ASN A 24 4.83 -8.74 -6.60
C ASN A 24 6.16 -9.45 -6.26
N PRO A 25 6.53 -9.60 -4.97
CA PRO A 25 7.79 -10.24 -4.59
C PRO A 25 7.79 -11.77 -4.75
N GLY A 26 6.67 -12.38 -5.20
CA GLY A 26 6.54 -13.83 -5.36
C GLY A 26 6.61 -14.61 -4.04
N LYS A 27 6.34 -13.94 -2.92
CA LYS A 27 6.44 -14.47 -1.55
C LYS A 27 5.23 -13.98 -0.74
N PRO A 28 4.78 -14.74 0.28
CA PRO A 28 3.71 -14.30 1.17
C PRO A 28 4.07 -12.97 1.86
N ILE A 29 3.15 -12.01 1.84
CA ILE A 29 3.28 -10.73 2.53
C ILE A 29 2.32 -10.76 3.72
N GLU A 30 2.78 -10.41 4.91
CA GLU A 30 1.87 -10.25 6.05
C GLU A 30 1.33 -8.83 6.13
N ILE A 31 2.23 -7.86 6.02
CA ILE A 31 1.94 -6.43 6.13
C ILE A 31 2.40 -5.75 4.85
N LEU A 32 1.52 -4.97 4.22
CA LEU A 32 1.82 -4.20 3.01
C LEU A 32 1.70 -2.69 3.27
N ALA A 33 2.77 -1.94 3.01
CA ALA A 33 2.66 -0.50 2.81
C ALA A 33 2.11 -0.27 1.39
N LEU A 34 0.84 0.07 1.26
CA LEU A 34 0.13 0.16 -0.01
C LEU A 34 0.24 1.57 -0.60
N PRO A 35 0.88 1.78 -1.77
CA PRO A 35 0.82 3.06 -2.47
C PRO A 35 -0.62 3.35 -2.90
N VAL A 36 -1.20 4.44 -2.41
CA VAL A 36 -2.61 4.81 -2.70
C VAL A 36 -2.74 6.07 -3.56
N ALA A 37 -1.64 6.78 -3.82
CA ALA A 37 -1.63 7.98 -4.65
C ALA A 37 -0.31 8.14 -5.41
N GLY A 38 -0.37 8.82 -6.56
CA GLY A 38 0.79 9.13 -7.38
C GLY A 38 0.34 9.57 -8.78
N PRO A 39 1.14 10.37 -9.51
CA PRO A 39 0.81 10.81 -10.87
C PRO A 39 0.80 9.65 -11.89
N TRP A 40 1.26 8.47 -11.49
CA TRP A 40 1.47 7.28 -12.31
C TRP A 40 0.42 6.17 -12.09
N MET A 41 -0.56 6.37 -11.21
CA MET A 41 -1.52 5.32 -10.81
C MET A 41 -2.96 5.83 -10.62
N LYS A 42 -3.89 4.88 -10.56
CA LYS A 42 -5.27 5.03 -10.09
C LYS A 42 -5.48 4.24 -8.80
N ILE A 43 -6.39 4.71 -7.94
CA ILE A 43 -6.73 3.99 -6.70
C ILE A 43 -7.27 2.57 -6.94
N SER A 44 -7.93 2.33 -8.08
CA SER A 44 -8.39 0.99 -8.46
C SER A 44 -7.22 0.01 -8.67
N GLU A 45 -6.10 0.48 -9.22
CA GLU A 45 -4.92 -0.36 -9.46
C GLU A 45 -4.24 -0.75 -8.14
N ALA A 46 -4.23 0.15 -7.14
CA ALA A 46 -3.76 -0.19 -5.79
C ALA A 46 -4.63 -1.25 -5.12
N ILE A 47 -5.96 -1.18 -5.31
CA ILE A 47 -6.89 -2.19 -4.80
C ILE A 47 -6.66 -3.54 -5.48
N ASP A 48 -6.51 -3.55 -6.80
CA ASP A 48 -6.25 -4.77 -7.56
C ASP A 48 -4.90 -5.39 -7.17
N TYR A 49 -3.88 -4.55 -6.98
CA TYR A 49 -2.57 -4.95 -6.47
C TYR A 49 -2.66 -5.60 -5.08
N ALA A 50 -3.36 -4.98 -4.13
CA ALA A 50 -3.55 -5.55 -2.79
C ALA A 50 -4.26 -6.93 -2.87
N LYS A 51 -5.27 -7.07 -3.74
CA LYS A 51 -5.95 -8.35 -3.97
C LYS A 51 -5.08 -9.40 -4.66
N GLU A 52 -4.14 -8.98 -5.50
CA GLU A 52 -3.18 -9.87 -6.16
C GLU A 52 -2.18 -10.45 -5.14
N VAL A 53 -1.58 -9.59 -4.33
CA VAL A 53 -0.50 -9.98 -3.40
C VAL A 53 -1.02 -10.49 -2.05
N LYS A 54 -2.32 -10.30 -1.76
CA LYS A 54 -3.08 -10.89 -0.65
C LYS A 54 -2.38 -10.75 0.72
N PRO A 55 -2.03 -9.53 1.16
CA PRO A 55 -1.50 -9.35 2.50
C PRO A 55 -2.58 -9.62 3.55
N LYS A 56 -2.20 -9.90 4.80
CA LYS A 56 -3.20 -9.96 5.89
C LYS A 56 -3.70 -8.56 6.23
N VAL A 57 -2.77 -7.62 6.29
CA VAL A 57 -3.01 -6.21 6.64
C VAL A 57 -2.29 -5.30 5.65
N CYS A 58 -2.91 -4.18 5.30
CA CYS A 58 -2.24 -3.11 4.57
C CYS A 58 -2.60 -1.73 5.12
N PHE A 59 -1.73 -0.75 4.89
CA PHE A 59 -1.93 0.64 5.30
C PHE A 59 -1.45 1.59 4.18
N PRO A 60 -1.99 2.81 4.08
CA PRO A 60 -1.71 3.72 2.99
C PRO A 60 -0.31 4.35 3.08
N VAL A 61 0.34 4.52 1.93
CA VAL A 61 1.52 5.37 1.72
C VAL A 61 1.36 6.18 0.42
N HIS A 62 2.26 7.15 0.19
CA HIS A 62 2.27 8.09 -0.96
C HIS A 62 1.15 9.14 -1.00
N ASP A 63 0.31 9.21 0.03
CA ASP A 63 -0.85 10.10 0.10
C ASP A 63 -0.55 11.51 0.67
N GLY A 64 0.68 11.80 1.10
CA GLY A 64 1.08 13.11 1.62
C GLY A 64 0.97 14.28 0.63
N GLY A 65 0.89 13.98 -0.68
CA GLY A 65 0.61 14.99 -1.72
C GLY A 65 -0.87 15.37 -1.85
N LEU A 66 -1.77 14.68 -1.16
CA LEU A 66 -3.21 14.95 -1.16
C LEU A 66 -3.57 15.95 -0.06
N LYS A 67 -4.73 16.61 -0.19
CA LYS A 67 -5.27 17.50 0.85
C LYS A 67 -5.80 16.75 2.09
N GLY A 68 -5.80 15.41 2.05
CA GLY A 68 -6.27 14.52 3.12
C GLY A 68 -6.59 13.11 2.59
N PRO A 69 -6.93 12.17 3.48
CA PRO A 69 -7.15 10.75 3.16
C PRO A 69 -8.11 10.48 2.00
N GLY A 70 -9.29 11.11 2.03
CA GLY A 70 -10.28 11.08 0.97
C GLY A 70 -10.58 9.68 0.40
N ILE A 71 -10.68 9.60 -0.92
CA ILE A 71 -10.95 8.34 -1.63
C ILE A 71 -9.79 7.35 -1.53
N ALA A 72 -8.56 7.85 -1.37
CA ALA A 72 -7.35 7.04 -1.31
C ALA A 72 -7.35 6.09 -0.09
N HIS A 73 -8.03 6.47 1.00
CA HIS A 73 -8.22 5.61 2.17
C HIS A 73 -9.60 4.94 2.16
N ARG A 74 -10.66 5.69 1.83
CA ARG A 74 -12.04 5.18 1.89
C ARG A 74 -12.26 3.98 0.97
N ALA A 75 -11.70 4.00 -0.24
CA ALA A 75 -11.92 2.93 -1.21
C ALA A 75 -11.26 1.60 -0.78
N PRO A 76 -9.95 1.55 -0.44
CA PRO A 76 -9.34 0.34 0.13
C PRO A 76 -10.05 -0.16 1.39
N LYS A 77 -10.35 0.74 2.34
CA LYS A 77 -11.08 0.41 3.58
C LYS A 77 -12.42 -0.28 3.34
N THR A 78 -13.13 0.10 2.27
CA THR A 78 -14.45 -0.46 1.96
C THR A 78 -14.34 -1.75 1.14
N ILE A 79 -13.37 -1.85 0.23
CA ILE A 79 -13.34 -2.88 -0.82
C ILE A 79 -12.47 -4.09 -0.45
N LEU A 80 -11.44 -3.90 0.39
CA LEU A 80 -10.48 -4.95 0.75
C LEU A 80 -10.96 -5.94 1.83
N PRO A 81 -11.77 -5.55 2.85
CA PRO A 81 -12.16 -6.49 3.90
C PRO A 81 -12.92 -7.74 3.40
N PRO A 82 -13.84 -7.65 2.42
CA PRO A 82 -14.46 -8.84 1.84
C PRO A 82 -13.48 -9.80 1.15
N ALA A 83 -12.29 -9.33 0.77
CA ALA A 83 -11.22 -10.15 0.22
C ALA A 83 -10.30 -10.75 1.31
N GLY A 84 -10.61 -10.56 2.59
CA GLY A 84 -9.81 -11.03 3.73
C GLY A 84 -8.58 -10.18 4.02
N ILE A 85 -8.54 -8.93 3.51
CA ILE A 85 -7.43 -8.01 3.68
C ILE A 85 -7.90 -6.86 4.58
N GLU A 86 -7.30 -6.72 5.76
CA GLU A 86 -7.56 -5.59 6.64
C GLU A 86 -6.84 -4.34 6.13
N PHE A 87 -7.54 -3.21 6.10
CA PHE A 87 -6.95 -1.91 5.79
C PHE A 87 -6.93 -1.05 7.04
N ILE A 88 -5.74 -0.77 7.55
CA ILE A 88 -5.52 0.11 8.70
C ILE A 88 -5.32 1.52 8.18
N GLU A 89 -6.27 2.41 8.51
CA GLU A 89 -6.11 3.83 8.24
C GLU A 89 -4.98 4.39 9.10
N MET A 90 -4.04 5.08 8.46
CA MET A 90 -2.93 5.76 9.11
C MET A 90 -2.87 7.18 8.59
N VAL A 91 -2.64 8.14 9.49
CA VAL A 91 -2.46 9.55 9.14
C VAL A 91 -1.07 10.01 9.54
N GLU A 92 -0.63 11.15 9.01
CA GLU A 92 0.66 11.74 9.36
C GLU A 92 0.81 11.87 10.89
N GLY A 93 1.96 11.39 11.40
CA GLY A 93 2.26 11.37 12.83
C GLY A 93 1.64 10.21 13.63
N SER A 94 0.84 9.35 13.01
CA SER A 94 0.33 8.14 13.67
C SER A 94 1.36 7.02 13.78
N THR A 95 1.20 6.18 14.79
CA THR A 95 2.01 4.98 15.03
C THR A 95 1.09 3.77 15.21
N GLN A 96 1.47 2.62 14.70
CA GLN A 96 0.74 1.37 14.81
C GLN A 96 1.69 0.21 15.14
N GLU A 97 1.28 -0.66 16.06
CA GLU A 97 1.95 -1.93 16.33
C GLU A 97 1.34 -3.06 15.48
N PHE A 98 2.19 -3.95 14.96
CA PHE A 98 1.82 -5.05 14.04
C PHE A 98 2.42 -6.40 14.44
#